data_AF-A0A3D2NFX4-F1
#
_entry.id   AF-A0A3D2NFX4-F1
#
_cell.length_a   1.000
_cell.length_b   1.000
_cell.length_c   1.000
_cell.angle_alpha   90.00
_cell.angle_beta   90.00
_cell.angle_gamma   90.00
#
_symmetry.space_group_name_H-M   'P 1'
#
loop_
_entity.id
_entity.type
_entity.pdbx_description
1 polymer ?
#
loop_
_entity_poly.entity_id
_entity_poly.type
_entity_poly.pdbx_seq_one_letter_code
_entity_poly.pdbx_strand_id
1 'polypeptide(L)' 'MAEPLMATSVFDRLLKDRIIWLGSEVRDENANEICAKILLLAAEDSEKDIYLYIN' A
#
# COMPACT_ATOMS: atom_id res chain seq x y z
N MET A 1 -10.58 8.89 21.80
CA MET A 1 -9.22 8.81 21.19
C MET A 1 -9.45 8.90 19.70
N ALA A 2 -9.04 9.99 19.05
CA ALA A 2 -9.20 10.14 17.61
C ALA A 2 -7.95 9.58 16.94
N GLU A 3 -8.11 8.55 16.10
CA GLU A 3 -7.04 8.10 15.19
C GLU A 3 -6.63 9.25 14.27
N PRO A 4 -5.35 9.33 13.86
CA PRO A 4 -4.90 10.39 12.97
C PRO A 4 -5.44 10.15 11.57
N LEU A 5 -6.64 10.66 11.29
CA LEU A 5 -7.29 10.70 9.96
C LEU A 5 -6.34 11.20 8.84
N MET A 6 -5.29 11.94 9.21
CA MET A 6 -4.25 12.43 8.31
C MET A 6 -3.34 11.33 7.77
N ALA A 7 -2.93 10.35 8.58
CA ALA A 7 -2.00 9.30 8.15
C ALA A 7 -2.63 8.37 7.11
N THR A 8 -3.88 7.96 7.36
CA THR A 8 -4.70 7.19 6.41
C THR A 8 -4.80 7.92 5.08
N SER A 9 -5.06 9.24 5.10
CA SER A 9 -5.17 10.03 3.86
C SER A 9 -3.89 10.07 3.01
N VAL A 10 -2.70 10.00 3.63
CA VAL A 10 -1.43 10.03 2.90
C VAL A 10 -1.14 8.66 2.27
N PHE A 11 -1.28 7.57 3.03
CA PHE A 11 -1.08 6.22 2.48
C PHE A 11 -2.11 5.87 1.41
N ASP A 12 -3.36 6.30 1.58
CA ASP A 12 -4.40 6.16 0.55
C ASP A 12 -4.04 6.92 -0.73
N ARG A 13 -3.41 8.10 -0.59
CA ARG A 13 -2.95 8.88 -1.74
C ARG A 13 -1.76 8.22 -2.45
N LEU A 14 -0.79 7.71 -1.68
CA LEU A 14 0.31 6.93 -2.24
C LEU A 14 -0.20 5.70 -2.99
N LEU A 15 -1.19 4.99 -2.43
CA LEU A 15 -1.77 3.82 -3.08
C LEU A 15 -2.43 4.18 -4.43
N LYS A 16 -3.14 5.31 -4.51
CA LYS A 16 -3.69 5.83 -5.78
C LYS A 16 -2.60 6.14 -6.81
N ASP A 17 -1.44 6.60 -6.34
CA ASP A 17 -0.26 6.83 -7.17
C ASP A 17 0.55 5.53 -7.41
N ARG A 18 -0.01 4.37 -7.07
CA ARG A 18 0.56 3.01 -7.24
C ARG A 18 1.83 2.78 -6.40
N ILE A 19 1.90 3.42 -5.24
CA ILE A 19 3.00 3.32 -4.28
C ILE A 19 2.52 2.58 -3.03
N ILE A 20 3.18 1.46 -2.72
CA ILE A 20 2.99 0.67 -1.51
C ILE A 20 4.18 0.91 -0.58
N TRP A 21 3.89 1.23 0.68
CA TRP A 21 4.91 1.46 1.71
C TRP A 21 4.89 0.34 2.75
N LEU A 22 6.02 -0.35 2.91
CA LEU A 22 6.29 -1.30 3.99
C LEU A 22 7.18 -0.61 5.04
N GLY A 23 6.55 -0.11 6.10
CA GLY A 23 7.23 0.65 7.16
C GLY A 23 7.58 -0.15 8.41
N SER A 24 7.21 -1.43 8.46
CA SER A 24 7.41 -2.31 9.61
C SER A 24 7.93 -3.68 9.16
N GLU A 25 8.39 -4.47 10.12
CA GLU A 25 8.80 -5.86 9.89
C GLU A 25 7.69 -6.67 9.21
N VAL A 26 8.07 -7.54 8.28
CA VAL A 26 7.11 -8.40 7.56
C VAL A 26 6.51 -9.42 8.52
N ARG A 27 5.17 -9.46 8.54
CA ARG A 27 4.33 -10.38 9.32
C ARG A 27 3.18 -10.85 8.44
N ASP A 28 2.54 -11.96 8.80
CA ASP A 28 1.48 -12.56 7.98
C ASP A 28 0.37 -11.56 7.61
N GLU A 29 -0.02 -10.69 8.54
CA GLU A 29 -1.05 -9.67 8.33
C GLU A 29 -0.65 -8.64 7.27
N ASN A 30 0.52 -7.99 7.42
CA ASN A 30 0.96 -6.97 6.47
C ASN A 30 1.40 -7.57 5.13
N ALA A 31 1.90 -8.81 5.11
CA ALA A 31 2.21 -9.53 3.89
C ALA A 31 0.95 -9.78 3.06
N ASN A 32 -0.12 -10.26 3.70
CA ASN A 32 -1.41 -10.46 3.04
C ASN A 32 -2.00 -9.14 2.51
N GLU A 33 -1.91 -8.06 3.28
CA GLU A 33 -2.34 -6.74 2.82
C GLU A 33 -1.55 -6.24 1.61
N ILE A 34 -0.22 -6.39 1.61
CA ILE A 34 0.63 -5.99 0.48
C ILE A 34 0.28 -6.78 -0.76
N CYS A 35 0.11 -8.11 -0.65
CA CYS A 35 -0.34 -8.95 -1.75
C CYS A 35 -1.69 -8.48 -2.32
N ALA A 36 -2.67 -8.19 -1.44
CA ALA A 36 -3.97 -7.68 -1.87
C ALA A 36 -3.87 -6.34 -2.60
N LYS A 37 -3.06 -5.40 -2.09
CA LYS A 37 -2.80 -4.09 -2.73
C LYS A 37 -2.16 -4.25 -4.11
N ILE A 38 -1.17 -5.14 -4.25
CA ILE A 38 -0.53 -5.43 -5.55
C ILE A 38 -1.55 -5.99 -6.55
N LEU A 39 -2.35 -6.96 -6.15
CA LEU A 39 -3.36 -7.57 -7.02
C LEU A 39 -4.42 -6.55 -7.46
N LEU A 40 -4.84 -5.66 -6.56
CA LEU A 40 -5.77 -4.59 -6.87
C LEU A 40 -5.19 -3.62 -7.92
N LEU A 41 -3.97 -3.13 -7.70
CA LEU A 41 -3.31 -2.21 -8.63
C LEU A 41 -3.05 -2.86 -10.00
N ALA A 42 -2.66 -4.13 -10.02
CA ALA A 42 -2.45 -4.88 -11.26
C ALA A 42 -3.76 -5.12 -12.03
N ALA A 43 -4.89 -5.28 -11.33
CA ALA A 43 -6.21 -5.41 -11.96
C ALA A 43 -6.73 -4.08 -12.53
N GLU A 44 -6.38 -2.95 -11.92
CA GLU A 44 -6.72 -1.62 -12.44
C GLU A 44 -5.95 -1.27 -13.73
N ASP A 45 -4.67 -1.62 -13.78
CA ASP A 45 -3.82 -1.41 -14.95
C ASP A 45 -2.62 -2.37 -14.88
N SER A 46 -2.59 -3.36 -15.77
CA SER A 46 -1.56 -4.41 -15.78
C SER A 46 -0.24 -3.97 -16.45
N GLU A 47 -0.26 -2.88 -17.21
CA GLU A 47 0.91 -2.37 -17.95
C GLU A 47 1.69 -1.33 -17.13
N LYS A 48 1.06 -0.73 -16.12
CA LYS A 48 1.72 0.26 -15.25
C LYS A 48 2.47 -0.38 -14.09
N ASP A 49 3.66 0.15 -13.84
CA ASP A 49 4.49 -0.23 -12.70
C ASP A 49 3.78 -0.05 -11.35
N ILE A 50 4.21 -0.86 -10.38
CA ILE A 50 3.83 -0.77 -8.97
C ILE A 50 5.12 -0.59 -8.18
N TYR A 51 5.18 0.45 -7.35
CA TYR A 51 6.37 0.76 -6.57
C TYR A 51 6.21 0.30 -5.12
N LEU A 52 7.07 -0.61 -4.68
CA LEU A 52 7.14 -1.04 -3.29
C LEU A 52 8.37 -0.43 -2.61
N TYR A 53 8.15 0.45 -1.64
CA TYR A 53 9.22 0.99 -0.80
C TYR A 53 9.27 0.26 0.53
N ILE A 54 10.49 -0.07 0.98
CA ILE A 54 10.77 -0.84 2.20
C ILE A 54 11.74 -0.04 3.05
N ASN A 55 11.43 0.12 4.34
CA ASN A 55 12.30 0.75 5.34
C ASN A 55 13.04 -0.29 6.17
#